data_AF-A0A0F9B195-F1
#
_entry.id   AF-A0A0F9B195-F1
#
_cell.length_a   1.000
_cell.length_b   1.000
_cell.length_c   1.000
_cell.angle_alpha   90.00
_cell.angle_beta   90.00
_cell.angle_gamma   90.00
#
_symmetry.space_group_name_H-M   'P 1'
#
loop_
_entity.id
_entity.type
_entity.pdbx_description
1 polymer ?
#
loop_
_entity_poly.entity_id
_entity_poly.type
_entity_poly.pdbx_seq_one_letter_code
_entity_poly.pdbx_strand_id
1 'polypeptide(L)'
;MGMSMDRYFNRQGEPIDLMSWSKSFENIDEKRVRETTLPDGKWISTVWLGLNHNFCSSGPPLIFETMVFPKEGEYGELDCNRYSTEEEAIAGHEAMVERHKP
;
A
#
# COMPACT_ATOMS: atom_id res chain seq x y z
N MET A 1 -19.58 22.81 -11.14
CA MET A 1 -18.42 22.01 -11.54
C MET A 1 -18.07 21.12 -10.34
N GLY A 2 -18.77 19.99 -10.17
CA GLY A 2 -18.58 19.12 -9.00
C GLY A 2 -17.35 18.26 -9.22
N MET A 3 -16.32 18.43 -8.38
CA MET A 3 -15.12 17.60 -8.40
C MET A 3 -15.54 16.14 -8.19
N SER A 4 -15.28 15.29 -9.18
CA SER A 4 -15.23 13.85 -8.93
C SER A 4 -14.13 13.63 -7.89
N MET A 5 -14.51 13.20 -6.68
CA MET A 5 -13.55 12.64 -5.73
C MET A 5 -13.18 11.27 -6.30
N ASP A 6 -12.24 11.24 -7.24
CA ASP A 6 -11.74 9.99 -7.79
C ASP A 6 -11.23 9.15 -6.64
N ARG A 7 -11.94 8.05 -6.37
CA ARG A 7 -11.71 7.19 -5.20
C ARG A 7 -10.70 6.10 -5.50
N TYR A 8 -10.60 5.72 -6.78
CA TYR A 8 -9.83 4.58 -7.24
C TYR A 8 -8.75 5.00 -8.24
N PHE A 9 -7.57 4.41 -8.12
CA PHE A 9 -6.40 4.72 -8.94
C PHE A 9 -5.65 3.45 -9.29
N ASN A 10 -5.13 3.35 -10.52
CA ASN A 10 -4.19 2.28 -10.87
C ASN A 10 -2.81 2.49 -10.20
N ARG A 11 -1.85 1.59 -10.45
CA ARG A 11 -0.50 1.67 -9.84
C ARG A 11 0.29 2.91 -10.29
N GLN A 12 -0.05 3.48 -11.44
CA GLN A 12 0.56 4.69 -11.98
C GLN A 12 -0.05 5.97 -11.38
N GLY A 13 -1.05 5.86 -10.51
CA GLY A 13 -1.73 7.00 -9.91
C GLY A 13 -2.78 7.64 -10.83
N GLU A 14 -3.18 6.96 -11.90
CA GLU A 14 -4.21 7.43 -12.82
C GLU A 14 -5.60 7.02 -12.30
N PRO A 15 -6.60 7.93 -12.32
CA PRO A 15 -7.97 7.59 -11.93
C PRO A 15 -8.54 6.44 -12.75
N ILE A 16 -9.20 5.51 -12.07
CA ILE A 16 -9.92 4.38 -12.71
C ILE A 16 -11.32 4.23 -12.10
N ASP A 17 -12.21 3.51 -12.79
CA ASP A 17 -13.52 3.20 -12.23
C ASP A 17 -13.47 2.03 -11.22
N LEU A 18 -14.57 1.89 -10.46
CA LEU A 18 -14.71 0.84 -9.45
C LEU A 18 -14.53 -0.58 -10.03
N MET A 19 -15.01 -0.82 -11.26
CA MET A 19 -14.97 -2.16 -11.86
C MET A 19 -13.54 -2.54 -12.25
N SER A 20 -12.79 -1.58 -12.80
CA SER A 20 -11.39 -1.71 -13.15
C SER A 20 -10.56 -1.94 -11.89
N TRP A 21 -10.80 -1.16 -10.83
CA TRP A 21 -10.16 -1.38 -9.54
C TRP A 21 -10.47 -2.75 -8.95
N SER A 22 -11.74 -3.17 -8.90
CA SER A 22 -12.15 -4.46 -8.33
C SER A 22 -11.45 -5.63 -9.04
N LYS A 23 -11.38 -5.57 -10.38
CA LYS A 23 -10.71 -6.59 -11.18
C LYS A 23 -9.21 -6.68 -10.87
N SER A 24 -8.52 -5.54 -10.78
CA SER A 24 -7.10 -5.51 -10.44
C SER A 24 -6.85 -5.91 -8.99
N PHE A 25 -7.72 -5.50 -8.05
CA PHE A 25 -7.56 -5.75 -6.62
C PHE A 25 -7.70 -7.24 -6.26
N GLU A 26 -8.50 -7.99 -7.01
CA GLU A 26 -8.62 -9.45 -6.87
C GLU A 26 -7.39 -10.21 -7.38
N ASN A 27 -6.56 -9.60 -8.23
CA ASN A 27 -5.34 -10.20 -8.72
C ASN A 27 -4.18 -9.92 -7.75
N ILE A 28 -3.65 -10.98 -7.12
CA ILE A 28 -2.57 -10.86 -6.15
C ILE A 28 -1.28 -10.28 -6.76
N ASP A 29 -1.01 -10.56 -8.04
CA ASP A 29 0.19 -10.07 -8.73
C ASP A 29 0.12 -8.56 -8.99
N GLU A 30 -1.10 -8.04 -9.21
CA GLU A 30 -1.36 -6.61 -9.34
C GLU A 30 -1.37 -5.90 -7.99
N LYS A 31 -1.77 -6.61 -6.92
CA LYS A 31 -1.86 -6.06 -5.57
C LYS A 31 -0.53 -6.03 -4.83
N ARG A 32 0.28 -7.08 -4.94
CA ARG A 32 1.54 -7.19 -4.19
C ARG A 32 2.61 -6.32 -4.85
N VAL A 33 3.34 -5.56 -4.03
CA VAL A 33 4.53 -4.80 -4.47
C VAL A 33 5.78 -5.50 -3.97
N ARG A 34 5.84 -5.80 -2.66
CA ARG A 34 6.98 -6.48 -2.03
C ARG A 34 6.57 -7.12 -0.72
N GLU A 35 7.25 -8.18 -0.33
CA GLU A 35 7.12 -8.78 1.00
C GLU A 35 8.49 -9.21 1.53
N THR A 36 8.68 -9.12 2.85
CA THR A 36 9.89 -9.58 3.55
C THR A 36 9.49 -10.19 4.89
N THR A 37 9.99 -11.39 5.19
CA THR A 37 9.91 -11.98 6.52
C THR A 37 11.26 -11.83 7.21
N LEU A 38 11.27 -11.17 8.37
CA LEU A 38 12.47 -10.92 9.16
C LEU A 38 12.91 -12.18 9.94
N PRO A 39 14.18 -12.28 10.38
CA PRO A 39 14.68 -13.46 11.10
C PRO A 39 13.95 -13.78 12.41
N ASP A 40 13.34 -12.78 13.04
CA ASP A 40 12.57 -12.92 14.28
C ASP A 40 11.08 -13.23 14.02
N GLY A 41 10.68 -13.40 12.76
CA GLY A 41 9.34 -13.83 12.35
C GLY A 41 8.40 -12.70 11.95
N LYS A 42 8.75 -11.43 12.17
CA LYS A 42 7.91 -10.30 11.71
C LYS A 42 7.76 -10.32 10.20
N TRP A 43 6.57 -10.01 9.72
CA TRP A 43 6.27 -9.97 8.29
C TRP A 43 5.96 -8.56 7.85
N ILE A 44 6.67 -8.09 6.82
CA ILE A 44 6.51 -6.76 6.24
C ILE A 44 5.92 -6.94 4.85
N SER A 45 4.76 -6.33 4.61
CA SER A 45 4.00 -6.46 3.37
C SER A 45 3.73 -5.09 2.77
N THR A 46 4.11 -4.90 1.53
CA THR A 46 3.84 -3.69 0.74
C THR A 46 2.90 -4.02 -0.39
N VAL A 47 1.79 -3.30 -0.46
CA VAL A 47 0.70 -3.55 -1.39
C VAL A 47 0.22 -2.27 -2.06
N TRP A 48 -0.30 -2.41 -3.27
CA TRP A 48 -1.17 -1.44 -3.91
C TRP A 48 -2.58 -1.60 -3.33
N LEU A 49 -3.13 -0.51 -2.80
CA LEU A 49 -4.51 -0.42 -2.33
C LEU A 49 -5.44 -0.04 -3.47
N GLY A 50 -4.97 0.84 -4.35
CA GLY A 50 -5.78 1.47 -5.39
C GLY A 50 -6.89 2.36 -4.87
N LEU A 51 -6.93 2.60 -3.56
CA LEU A 51 -7.88 3.44 -2.85
C LEU A 51 -7.15 4.61 -2.24
N ASN A 52 -7.63 5.83 -2.48
CA ASN A 52 -7.03 7.00 -1.85
C ASN A 52 -7.28 7.02 -0.33
N HIS A 53 -6.23 6.76 0.44
CA HIS A 53 -6.21 6.87 1.91
C HIS A 53 -5.77 8.24 2.42
N ASN A 54 -5.62 9.23 1.54
CA ASN A 54 -5.47 10.62 1.93
C ASN A 54 -6.86 11.21 2.24
N PHE A 55 -7.19 11.29 3.52
CA PHE A 55 -8.44 11.87 4.02
C PHE A 55 -8.35 13.40 4.21
N CYS A 56 -7.19 14.01 3.96
CA CYS A 56 -7.03 15.45 3.96
C CYS A 56 -7.51 16.04 2.63
N SER A 57 -7.92 17.31 2.64
CA SER A 57 -8.33 18.05 1.43
C SER A 57 -7.15 18.50 0.57
N SER A 58 -5.92 18.12 0.91
CA SER A 58 -4.69 18.51 0.22
C SER A 58 -3.71 17.33 0.11
N GLY A 59 -2.84 17.41 -0.90
CA GLY A 59 -1.81 16.41 -1.17
C GLY A 59 -2.22 15.35 -2.20
N PRO A 60 -1.25 14.55 -2.66
CA PRO A 60 -1.49 13.47 -3.62
C PRO A 60 -2.30 12.32 -2.97
N PRO A 61 -2.91 11.43 -3.78
CA PRO A 61 -3.60 10.27 -3.25
C PRO A 61 -2.60 9.28 -2.63
N LEU A 62 -2.96 8.66 -1.51
CA LEU A 62 -2.14 7.62 -0.86
C LEU A 62 -2.70 6.25 -1.21
N ILE A 63 -2.12 5.60 -2.21
CA ILE A 63 -2.69 4.42 -2.87
C ILE A 63 -1.83 3.16 -2.70
N PHE A 64 -0.73 3.27 -1.97
CA PHE A 64 0.11 2.15 -1.54
C PHE A 64 0.25 2.18 -0.01
N GLU A 65 0.51 1.01 0.57
CA GLU A 65 0.89 0.91 1.98
C GLU A 65 1.95 -0.15 2.21
N THR A 66 2.74 0.07 3.26
CA THR A 66 3.62 -0.93 3.87
C THR A 66 3.16 -1.15 5.30
N MET A 67 2.79 -2.38 5.64
CA MET A 67 2.43 -2.80 6.99
C MET A 67 3.45 -3.76 7.56
N VAL A 68 3.69 -3.66 8.87
CA VAL A 68 4.48 -4.60 9.66
C VAL A 68 3.54 -5.37 10.57
N PHE A 69 3.61 -6.69 10.47
CA PHE A 69 2.82 -7.65 11.26
C PHE A 69 3.73 -8.46 12.19
N PRO A 70 3.22 -8.93 13.35
CA PRO A 70 3.97 -9.83 14.24
C PRO A 70 4.45 -11.08 13.54
N LYS A 71 3.64 -11.60 12.61
CA LYS A 71 3.91 -12.77 11.79
C LYS A 71 3.00 -12.79 10.57
N GLU A 72 3.42 -13.49 9.52
CA GLU A 72 2.55 -13.77 8.38
C GLU A 72 1.26 -14.49 8.82
N GLY A 73 0.11 -13.99 8.37
CA GLY A 73 -1.22 -14.48 8.75
C GLY A 73 -1.76 -13.95 10.08
N GLU A 74 -0.97 -13.20 10.85
CA GLU A 74 -1.42 -12.52 12.07
C GLU A 74 -1.70 -11.04 11.79
N TYR A 75 -2.97 -10.64 11.90
CA TYR A 75 -3.42 -9.28 11.54
C TYR A 75 -3.19 -8.22 12.62
N GLY A 76 -2.24 -8.43 13.53
CA GLY A 76 -1.82 -7.38 14.47
C GLY A 76 -1.02 -6.31 13.71
N GLU A 77 -1.36 -5.04 13.86
CA GLU A 77 -0.58 -3.95 13.26
C GLU A 77 0.52 -3.52 14.23
N LEU A 78 1.78 -3.59 13.80
CA LEU A 78 2.93 -3.09 14.56
C LEU A 78 3.43 -1.72 14.08
N ASP A 79 3.40 -1.48 12.76
CA ASP A 79 3.78 -0.23 12.12
C ASP A 79 3.13 -0.16 10.73
N CYS A 80 2.83 1.05 10.26
CA CYS A 80 2.17 1.26 8.97
C CYS A 80 2.54 2.62 8.39
N ASN A 81 2.91 2.64 7.10
CA ASN A 81 3.10 3.85 6.32
C ASN A 81 2.39 3.73 4.97
N ARG A 82 2.01 4.87 4.41
CA ARG A 82 1.32 4.96 3.12
C ARG A 82 2.03 5.89 2.16
N TYR A 83 1.91 5.60 0.87
CA TYR A 83 2.69 6.25 -0.20
C TYR A 83 1.83 6.56 -1.41
N SER A 84 2.26 7.53 -2.20
CA SER A 84 1.55 7.95 -3.41
C SER A 84 2.03 7.22 -4.66
N THR A 85 3.31 6.85 -4.68
CA THR A 85 3.94 6.15 -5.81
C THR A 85 4.47 4.78 -5.40
N GLU A 86 4.64 3.90 -6.38
CA GLU A 86 5.20 2.57 -6.17
C GLU A 86 6.67 2.66 -5.75
N GLU A 87 7.43 3.60 -6.33
CA GLU A 87 8.83 3.85 -5.99
C GLU A 87 8.99 4.28 -4.52
N GLU A 88 8.13 5.18 -4.04
CA GLU A 88 8.08 5.56 -2.63
C GLU A 88 7.71 4.37 -1.73
N ALA A 89 6.78 3.51 -2.17
CA ALA A 89 6.37 2.33 -1.42
C ALA A 89 7.51 1.30 -1.31
N ILE A 90 8.30 1.11 -2.36
CA ILE A 90 9.49 0.25 -2.37
C ILE A 90 10.57 0.79 -1.44
N ALA A 91 10.89 2.09 -1.54
CA ALA A 91 11.86 2.74 -0.65
C ALA A 91 11.38 2.69 0.81
N GLY A 92 10.09 2.90 1.02
CA GLY A 92 9.41 2.78 2.30
C GLY A 92 9.46 1.37 2.89
N HIS A 93 9.33 0.34 2.06
CA HIS A 93 9.51 -1.06 2.45
C HIS A 93 10.93 -1.29 2.99
N GLU A 94 11.95 -0.86 2.25
CA GLU A 94 13.35 -1.02 2.67
C GLU A 94 13.64 -0.30 4.00
N ALA A 95 13.08 0.90 4.17
CA ALA A 95 13.16 1.63 5.43
C ALA A 95 12.46 0.90 6.59
N MET A 96 11.32 0.25 6.35
CA MET A 96 10.63 -0.57 7.36
C MET A 96 11.41 -1.83 7.70
N VAL A 97 11.99 -2.50 6.71
CA VAL A 97 12.89 -3.65 6.92
C VAL A 97 14.04 -3.23 7.81
N GLU A 98 14.74 -2.13 7.49
CA GLU A 98 15.85 -1.64 8.30
C GLU A 98 15.42 -1.28 9.73
N ARG A 99 14.30 -0.57 9.89
CA ARG A 99 13.78 -0.15 11.19
C ARG A 99 13.43 -1.32 12.11
N HIS A 100 12.87 -2.40 11.56
CA HIS A 100 12.33 -3.52 12.33
C HIS A 100 13.26 -4.73 12.40
N LYS A 101 14.47 -4.64 11.83
CA LYS A 101 15.53 -5.66 12.01
C LYS A 101 15.75 -5.92 13.52
N PRO A 102 15.94 -7.19 13.91
CA PRO A 102 16.25 -7.55 15.29
C PRO A 102 17.64 -7.05 15.75
#